data_AF-A0A9E1N032-F1
#
_entry.id   AF-A0A9E1N032-F1
#
_cell.length_a   1.000
_cell.length_b   1.000
_cell.length_c   1.000
_cell.angle_alpha   90.00
_cell.angle_beta   90.00
_cell.angle_gamma   90.00
#
_symmetry.space_group_name_H-M   'P 1'
#
loop_
_entity.id
_entity.type
_entity.pdbx_description
1 polymer ?
#
loop_
_entity_poly.entity_id
_entity_poly.type
_entity_poly.pdbx_seq_one_letter_code
_entity_poly.pdbx_strand_id
1 'polypeptide(L)'
;MRMVLLLPLLMACPKQRPIDVPAGLPLETSRFLNFHFFGGTEANAEHLLGRFVAEGVFPIDESNAIESGCSSHFLVERQQEATAHLGVFSTTSASASRAGANAAIVIDETQPIWVDHRPAGRAIAVIEDAHALATCCTEHPDACTTRYVSEIVEGEGEAYFRATDVEGREAWQRGSKLTGTLGFRLGVNPFVGDGCGSWQQQIPVTNRGIFFLGVSSTLSSEERAREDAMYQARSQARRWLRDEGRGDGALDLLGDFRWCVQSIPNSSGGVDHLAHVLTYIPLS
;
A
#
# COMPACT_ATOMS: atom_id res chain seq x y z
N MET A 1 -35.18 56.15 33.04
CA MET A 1 -34.67 54.77 32.90
C MET A 1 -35.13 54.22 31.55
N ARG A 2 -34.23 54.08 30.58
CA ARG A 2 -34.50 53.44 29.28
C ARG A 2 -34.02 51.99 29.37
N MET A 3 -34.97 51.06 29.29
CA MET A 3 -34.72 49.62 29.33
C MET A 3 -34.33 49.16 27.92
N VAL A 4 -33.06 48.85 27.72
CA VAL A 4 -32.52 48.29 26.46
C VAL A 4 -32.75 46.78 26.51
N LEU A 5 -33.66 46.27 25.67
CA LEU A 5 -33.84 44.84 25.43
C LEU A 5 -32.68 44.36 24.52
N LEU A 6 -31.79 43.55 25.07
CA LEU A 6 -30.81 42.76 24.32
C LEU A 6 -31.51 41.49 23.81
N LEU A 7 -31.76 41.45 22.50
CA LEU A 7 -32.26 40.29 21.78
C LEU A 7 -31.09 39.32 21.54
N PRO A 8 -31.13 38.05 22.00
CA PRO A 8 -30.10 37.10 21.65
C PRO A 8 -30.30 36.66 20.19
N LEU A 9 -29.35 37.01 19.31
CA LEU A 9 -29.22 36.36 18.01
C LEU A 9 -28.85 34.89 18.26
N LEU A 10 -29.85 34.01 18.21
CA LEU A 10 -29.63 32.58 18.00
C LEU A 10 -29.00 32.41 16.61
N MET A 11 -27.68 32.25 16.58
CA MET A 11 -26.96 31.76 15.40
C MET A 11 -27.47 30.36 15.09
N ALA A 12 -28.39 30.25 14.14
CA ALA A 12 -28.82 28.98 13.60
C ALA A 12 -27.63 28.33 12.88
N CYS A 13 -27.10 27.25 13.46
CA CYS A 13 -26.09 26.42 12.83
C CYS A 13 -26.68 25.86 11.51
N PRO A 14 -26.03 26.05 10.35
CA PRO A 14 -26.57 25.58 9.08
C PRO A 14 -26.73 24.07 9.13
N LYS A 15 -27.98 23.60 8.99
CA LYS A 15 -28.35 22.18 8.96
C LYS A 15 -27.69 21.56 7.72
N GLN A 16 -26.53 20.92 7.90
CA GLN A 16 -25.86 20.15 6.84
C GLN A 16 -26.84 19.09 6.34
N ARG A 17 -27.13 19.13 5.03
CA ARG A 17 -28.01 18.12 4.41
C ARG A 17 -27.25 16.80 4.30
N PRO A 18 -27.89 15.65 4.58
CA PRO A 18 -27.35 14.34 4.24
C PRO A 18 -26.97 14.31 2.76
N ILE A 19 -25.79 13.76 2.45
CA ILE A 19 -25.35 13.58 1.07
C ILE A 19 -25.78 12.18 0.64
N ASP A 20 -26.58 12.10 -0.42
CA ASP A 20 -26.88 10.84 -1.08
C ASP A 20 -25.63 10.36 -1.82
N VAL A 21 -25.02 9.29 -1.32
CA VAL A 21 -23.92 8.60 -2.00
C VAL A 21 -24.48 7.91 -3.26
N PRO A 22 -23.85 8.07 -4.44
CA PRO A 22 -24.33 7.38 -5.64
C PRO A 22 -24.33 5.87 -5.42
N ALA A 23 -25.51 5.26 -5.45
CA ALA A 23 -25.64 3.81 -5.43
C ALA A 23 -25.00 3.23 -6.70
N GLY A 24 -23.97 2.39 -6.55
CA GLY A 24 -23.39 1.63 -7.66
C GLY A 24 -22.06 2.12 -8.22
N LEU A 25 -21.25 2.84 -7.43
CA LEU A 25 -19.88 3.12 -7.84
C LEU A 25 -19.06 1.81 -7.87
N PRO A 26 -18.25 1.58 -8.92
CA PRO A 26 -17.40 0.40 -8.99
C PRO A 26 -16.40 0.47 -7.84
N LEU A 27 -16.60 -0.42 -6.87
CA LEU A 27 -15.62 -0.77 -5.85
C LEU A 27 -14.42 -1.41 -6.57
N GLU A 28 -13.53 -0.62 -7.17
CA GLU A 28 -12.17 -1.09 -7.48
C GLU A 28 -11.41 -1.24 -6.15
N THR A 29 -11.82 -2.21 -5.33
CA THR A 29 -11.24 -2.50 -4.02
C THR A 29 -9.83 -3.07 -4.11
N SER A 30 -9.42 -3.58 -5.28
CA SER A 30 -8.14 -4.26 -5.44
C SER A 30 -6.93 -3.32 -5.47
N ARG A 31 -7.06 -2.09 -6.00
CA ARG A 31 -5.95 -1.12 -6.07
C ARG A 31 -5.68 -0.39 -4.75
N PHE A 32 -6.55 -0.54 -3.76
CA PHE A 32 -6.45 0.18 -2.48
C PHE A 32 -6.11 -0.72 -1.28
N LEU A 33 -5.81 -1.99 -1.52
CA LEU A 33 -5.18 -2.85 -0.52
C LEU A 33 -3.85 -2.19 -0.10
N ASN A 34 -3.67 -1.93 1.20
CA ASN A 34 -2.49 -1.30 1.82
C ASN A 34 -2.30 0.22 1.60
N PHE A 35 -3.35 0.98 1.25
CA PHE A 35 -3.31 2.45 1.26
C PHE A 35 -3.71 3.00 2.64
N HIS A 36 -2.93 3.95 3.15
CA HIS A 36 -3.08 4.55 4.47
C HIS A 36 -3.08 6.08 4.37
N PHE A 37 -3.98 6.74 5.09
CA PHE A 37 -4.01 8.20 5.15
C PHE A 37 -2.96 8.75 6.11
N PHE A 38 -2.25 9.79 5.69
CA PHE A 38 -1.41 10.55 6.62
C PHE A 38 -2.30 11.26 7.64
N GLY A 39 -1.90 11.14 8.90
CA GLY A 39 -2.41 12.04 9.92
C GLY A 39 -1.92 13.46 9.64
N GLY A 40 -0.65 13.69 9.33
CA GLY A 40 0.01 15.01 9.30
C GLY A 40 -0.61 16.12 8.41
N THR A 41 -0.29 17.38 8.72
CA THR A 41 -0.41 18.52 7.76
C THR A 41 0.84 18.63 6.89
N GLU A 42 1.57 17.53 6.71
CA GLU A 42 2.78 17.51 5.93
C GLU A 42 2.45 17.81 4.47
N ALA A 43 2.91 18.97 4.02
CA ALA A 43 2.78 19.36 2.63
C ALA A 43 3.58 18.42 1.71
N ASN A 44 4.60 17.73 2.25
CA ASN A 44 5.45 16.81 1.51
C ASN A 44 5.95 15.67 2.42
N ALA A 45 5.38 14.49 2.26
CA ALA A 45 5.82 13.28 2.97
C ALA A 45 6.85 12.44 2.18
N GLU A 46 7.33 12.89 1.00
CA GLU A 46 8.27 12.14 0.15
C GLU A 46 9.54 11.68 0.86
N HIS A 47 9.97 12.41 1.88
CA HIS A 47 11.11 12.05 2.69
C HIS A 47 10.93 10.72 3.45
N LEU A 48 9.69 10.21 3.56
CA LEU A 48 9.36 8.90 4.12
C LEU A 48 9.54 7.75 3.12
N LEU A 49 9.60 8.01 1.82
CA LEU A 49 9.76 6.97 0.80
C LEU A 49 11.05 6.17 1.01
N GLY A 50 10.94 4.84 0.93
CA GLY A 50 12.06 3.92 1.17
C GLY A 50 12.45 3.73 2.64
N ARG A 51 11.74 4.37 3.59
CA ARG A 51 11.90 4.10 5.02
C ARG A 51 11.16 2.83 5.40
N PHE A 52 11.76 2.06 6.30
CA PHE A 52 11.20 0.82 6.81
C PHE A 52 10.18 1.08 7.91
N VAL A 53 9.15 0.23 7.98
CA VAL A 53 8.07 0.36 8.96
C VAL A 53 7.90 -0.96 9.70
N ALA A 54 7.97 -0.93 11.02
CA ALA A 54 7.78 -2.11 11.85
C ALA A 54 6.31 -2.57 11.86
N GLU A 55 6.08 -3.84 12.19
CA GLU A 55 4.71 -4.36 12.16
C GLU A 55 3.83 -3.78 13.26
N GLY A 56 2.58 -3.47 12.89
CA GLY A 56 1.57 -2.92 13.82
C GLY A 56 1.77 -1.45 14.17
N VAL A 57 2.78 -0.78 13.61
CA VAL A 57 3.06 0.62 13.88
C VAL A 57 2.14 1.52 13.05
N PHE A 58 1.27 2.25 13.75
CA PHE A 58 0.42 3.31 13.21
C PHE A 58 0.19 4.40 14.28
N PRO A 59 0.07 5.69 13.91
CA PRO A 59 0.27 6.25 12.56
C PRO A 59 1.73 6.16 12.11
N ILE A 60 1.97 6.33 10.81
CA ILE A 60 3.31 6.34 10.22
C ILE A 60 3.69 7.79 9.97
N ASP A 61 4.83 8.18 10.54
CA ASP A 61 5.43 9.51 10.52
C ASP A 61 6.97 9.37 10.65
N GLU A 62 7.69 10.49 10.72
CA GLU A 62 9.16 10.52 10.84
C GLU A 62 9.70 9.86 12.11
N SER A 63 8.88 9.76 13.16
CA SER A 63 9.29 9.17 14.42
C SER A 63 9.23 7.64 14.40
N ASN A 64 8.40 7.09 13.52
CA ASN A 64 8.06 5.67 13.48
C ASN A 64 8.50 4.97 12.18
N ALA A 65 8.82 5.73 11.13
CA ALA A 65 9.44 5.23 9.91
C ALA A 65 10.97 5.26 10.05
N ILE A 66 11.59 4.09 9.99
CA ILE A 66 13.02 3.89 10.20
C ILE A 66 13.77 4.24 8.91
N GLU A 67 14.50 5.35 8.95
CA GLU A 67 15.55 5.66 7.97
C GLU A 67 16.83 4.94 8.39
N SER A 68 17.16 3.86 7.68
CA SER A 68 18.36 3.07 7.95
C SER A 68 19.39 3.24 6.84
N GLY A 69 20.61 2.72 7.04
CA GLY A 69 21.61 2.68 5.98
C GLY A 69 21.11 1.94 4.73
N CYS A 70 20.20 0.98 4.87
CA CYS A 70 19.63 0.25 3.73
C CYS A 70 18.60 1.07 2.95
N SER A 71 18.07 2.16 3.52
CA SER A 71 17.15 3.07 2.81
C SER A 71 17.83 3.81 1.65
N SER A 72 19.16 3.89 1.61
CA SER A 72 19.88 4.51 0.49
C SER A 72 19.82 3.72 -0.81
N HIS A 73 19.31 2.49 -0.80
CA HIS A 73 19.11 1.69 -2.00
C HIS A 73 17.73 1.91 -2.64
N PHE A 74 16.96 2.88 -2.16
CA PHE A 74 15.75 3.36 -2.80
C PHE A 74 16.00 4.68 -3.50
N LEU A 75 15.44 4.81 -4.71
CA LEU A 75 15.29 6.06 -5.42
C LEU A 75 13.84 6.51 -5.36
N VAL A 76 13.64 7.83 -5.32
CA VAL A 76 12.31 8.42 -5.41
C VAL A 76 12.03 8.79 -6.86
N GLU A 77 11.00 8.19 -7.44
CA GLU A 77 10.51 8.55 -8.78
C GLU A 77 9.14 9.21 -8.68
N ARG A 78 9.00 10.39 -9.30
CA ARG A 78 7.72 11.10 -9.39
C ARG A 78 6.99 10.73 -10.67
N GLN A 79 5.71 10.41 -10.55
CA GLN A 79 4.83 10.12 -11.66
C GLN A 79 3.63 11.06 -11.59
N GLN A 80 3.29 11.67 -12.72
CA GLN A 80 2.07 12.46 -12.82
C GLN A 80 0.88 11.50 -13.00
N GLU A 81 -0.16 11.70 -12.20
CA GLU A 81 -1.44 11.02 -12.39
C GLU A 81 -2.48 12.06 -12.84
N ALA A 82 -3.18 11.76 -13.93
CA ALA A 82 -4.15 12.67 -14.53
C ALA A 82 -5.61 12.28 -14.26
N THR A 83 -5.86 11.16 -13.58
CA THR A 83 -7.21 10.58 -13.45
C THR A 83 -7.69 10.62 -12.02
N ALA A 84 -8.86 11.21 -11.80
CA ALA A 84 -9.55 11.19 -10.52
C ALA A 84 -9.95 9.76 -10.13
N HIS A 85 -9.74 9.39 -8.87
CA HIS A 85 -10.01 8.05 -8.37
C HIS A 85 -10.92 8.11 -7.15
N LEU A 86 -11.99 7.32 -7.16
CA LEU A 86 -12.88 7.20 -6.01
C LEU A 86 -12.52 5.93 -5.24
N GLY A 87 -12.24 6.03 -3.93
CA GLY A 87 -11.88 4.90 -3.10
C GLY A 87 -12.60 4.92 -1.74
N VAL A 88 -12.98 3.74 -1.25
CA VAL A 88 -13.43 3.54 0.14
C VAL A 88 -12.29 2.88 0.90
N PHE A 89 -11.96 3.42 2.07
CA PHE A 89 -10.78 3.00 2.82
C PHE A 89 -11.14 2.68 4.28
N SER A 90 -10.49 1.68 4.85
CA SER A 90 -10.44 1.52 6.29
C SER A 90 -9.36 2.45 6.85
N THR A 91 -9.64 3.12 7.96
CA THR A 91 -8.70 4.12 8.52
C THR A 91 -8.56 3.90 10.01
N THR A 92 -7.44 4.36 10.57
CA THR A 92 -7.27 4.40 12.02
C THR A 92 -8.01 5.64 12.58
N SER A 93 -8.37 5.59 13.86
CA SER A 93 -9.01 6.70 14.60
C SER A 93 -8.24 8.03 14.47
N ALA A 94 -6.90 7.96 14.35
CA ALA A 94 -6.04 9.11 14.10
C ALA A 94 -6.28 9.78 12.74
N SER A 95 -6.42 9.01 11.66
CA SER A 95 -6.76 9.52 10.32
C SER A 95 -8.17 10.12 10.31
N ALA A 96 -9.08 9.53 11.08
CA ALA A 96 -10.47 9.92 11.14
C ALA A 96 -10.73 11.27 11.82
N SER A 97 -10.03 11.55 12.92
CA SER A 97 -10.13 12.83 13.63
C SER A 97 -9.77 14.05 12.76
N ARG A 98 -8.87 13.89 11.79
CA ARG A 98 -8.36 15.00 10.94
C ARG A 98 -9.11 15.17 9.64
N ALA A 99 -9.64 14.07 9.13
CA ALA A 99 -10.61 14.08 8.06
C ALA A 99 -11.90 14.85 8.43
N GLY A 100 -11.99 15.52 9.59
CA GLY A 100 -13.04 16.48 9.93
C GLY A 100 -14.18 15.91 10.76
N ALA A 101 -13.98 14.71 11.31
CA ALA A 101 -14.90 14.19 12.30
C ALA A 101 -14.83 15.08 13.54
N ASN A 102 -15.90 15.86 13.78
CA ASN A 102 -16.03 16.62 15.00
C ASN A 102 -15.82 15.68 16.21
N ALA A 103 -15.16 16.16 17.26
CA ALA A 103 -14.90 15.42 18.50
C ALA A 103 -16.15 14.84 19.22
N ALA A 104 -17.35 15.06 18.66
CA ALA A 104 -18.61 14.47 19.08
C ALA A 104 -18.96 13.15 18.35
N ILE A 105 -18.20 12.74 17.34
CA ILE A 105 -18.37 11.46 16.64
C ILE A 105 -17.31 10.51 17.18
N VAL A 106 -17.74 9.53 17.97
CA VAL A 106 -16.90 8.39 18.36
C VAL A 106 -16.65 7.58 17.09
N ILE A 107 -15.49 7.78 16.47
CA ILE A 107 -15.06 6.92 15.37
C ILE A 107 -14.43 5.70 16.00
N ASP A 108 -15.20 4.62 16.01
CA ASP A 108 -14.68 3.29 16.24
C ASP A 108 -13.63 2.97 15.16
N GLU A 109 -12.52 2.35 15.54
CA GLU A 109 -11.38 2.00 14.66
C GLU A 109 -11.79 1.07 13.49
N THR A 110 -13.04 0.61 13.50
CA THR A 110 -13.66 -0.25 12.51
C THR A 110 -14.50 0.50 11.47
N GLN A 111 -14.76 1.80 11.62
CA GLN A 111 -15.63 2.52 10.68
C GLN A 111 -14.88 2.93 9.40
N PRO A 112 -15.37 2.52 8.21
CA PRO A 112 -14.76 2.93 6.95
C PRO A 112 -14.96 4.44 6.74
N ILE A 113 -13.90 5.11 6.27
CA ILE A 113 -14.00 6.46 5.75
C ILE A 113 -14.08 6.35 4.24
N TRP A 114 -15.02 7.08 3.67
CA TRP A 114 -15.08 7.23 2.23
C TRP A 114 -14.29 8.47 1.84
N VAL A 115 -13.36 8.34 0.89
CA VAL A 115 -12.55 9.47 0.43
C VAL A 115 -12.69 9.60 -1.08
N ASP A 116 -13.34 10.68 -1.49
CA ASP A 116 -13.31 11.12 -2.87
C ASP A 116 -12.01 11.89 -3.09
N HIS A 117 -11.11 11.37 -3.94
CA HIS A 117 -9.83 12.01 -4.18
C HIS A 117 -9.52 12.20 -5.66
N ARG A 118 -8.74 13.24 -5.91
CA ARG A 118 -8.20 13.62 -7.20
C ARG A 118 -6.69 13.63 -7.03
N PRO A 119 -6.00 12.52 -7.33
CA PRO A 119 -4.57 12.51 -7.28
C PRO A 119 -4.04 13.51 -8.32
N ALA A 120 -3.08 14.32 -7.89
CA ALA A 120 -2.33 15.24 -8.73
C ALA A 120 -1.00 14.61 -9.16
N GLY A 121 -0.52 13.64 -8.40
CA GLY A 121 0.70 12.91 -8.67
C GLY A 121 0.94 11.85 -7.60
N ARG A 122 1.94 11.02 -7.88
CA ARG A 122 2.47 10.08 -6.90
C ARG A 122 3.98 10.09 -6.93
N ALA A 123 4.59 9.84 -5.79
CA ALA A 123 6.00 9.56 -5.66
C ALA A 123 6.16 8.12 -5.19
N ILE A 124 6.99 7.34 -5.87
CA ILE A 124 7.21 5.93 -5.58
C ILE A 124 8.67 5.69 -5.16
N ALA A 125 8.86 4.80 -4.20
CA ALA A 125 10.17 4.28 -3.84
C ALA A 125 10.49 3.11 -4.78
N VAL A 126 11.55 3.26 -5.56
CA VAL A 126 12.02 2.28 -6.52
C VAL A 126 13.32 1.70 -6.01
N ILE A 127 13.44 0.38 -5.97
CA ILE A 127 14.69 -0.27 -5.56
C ILE A 127 15.74 -0.03 -6.65
N GLU A 128 16.76 0.76 -6.32
CA GLU A 128 17.86 1.08 -7.24
C GLU A 128 18.73 -0.15 -7.48
N ASP A 129 19.13 -0.82 -6.39
CA ASP A 129 20.00 -1.98 -6.43
C ASP A 129 19.44 -3.06 -5.52
N ALA A 130 18.73 -4.01 -6.15
CA ALA A 130 18.10 -5.12 -5.44
C ALA A 130 19.13 -6.02 -4.74
N HIS A 131 20.31 -6.20 -5.33
CA HIS A 131 21.35 -7.03 -4.75
C HIS A 131 21.96 -6.33 -3.53
N ALA A 132 22.32 -5.05 -3.66
CA ALA A 132 22.88 -4.28 -2.55
C ALA A 132 21.89 -4.14 -1.38
N LEU A 133 20.61 -3.89 -1.67
CA LEU A 133 19.56 -3.87 -0.65
C LEU A 133 19.42 -5.22 0.06
N ALA A 134 19.44 -6.33 -0.69
CA ALA A 134 19.39 -7.68 -0.12
C ALA A 134 20.59 -7.97 0.79
N THR A 135 21.80 -7.61 0.36
CA THR A 135 23.03 -7.73 1.16
C THR A 135 22.91 -6.89 2.43
N CYS A 136 22.50 -5.62 2.32
CA CYS A 136 22.35 -4.72 3.47
C CYS A 136 21.37 -5.28 4.50
N CYS A 137 20.20 -5.75 4.07
CA CYS A 137 19.20 -6.33 4.98
C CYS A 137 19.65 -7.66 5.60
N THR A 138 20.57 -8.39 4.96
CA THR A 138 21.16 -9.62 5.51
C THR A 138 22.21 -9.30 6.57
N GLU A 139 23.04 -8.28 6.34
CA GLU A 139 24.08 -7.84 7.26
C GLU A 139 23.51 -7.07 8.47
N HIS A 140 22.38 -6.38 8.26
CA HIS A 140 21.72 -5.56 9.26
C HIS A 140 20.22 -5.92 9.38
N PRO A 141 19.87 -7.09 9.96
CA PRO A 141 18.48 -7.54 10.05
C PRO A 141 17.58 -6.57 10.83
N ASP A 142 18.12 -5.87 11.84
CA ASP A 142 17.38 -4.87 12.61
C ASP A 142 17.15 -3.56 11.84
N ALA A 143 17.88 -3.34 10.74
CA ALA A 143 17.78 -2.14 9.91
C ALA A 143 16.71 -2.25 8.81
N CYS A 144 16.21 -3.45 8.54
CA CYS A 144 15.20 -3.72 7.53
C CYS A 144 14.01 -4.44 8.15
N THR A 145 12.82 -3.85 8.03
CA THR A 145 11.58 -4.52 8.42
C THR A 145 10.93 -5.20 7.21
N THR A 146 9.84 -5.93 7.44
CA THR A 146 9.05 -6.60 6.39
C THR A 146 8.33 -5.63 5.45
N ARG A 147 8.25 -4.34 5.80
CA ARG A 147 7.50 -3.31 5.07
C ARG A 147 8.28 -2.01 4.95
N TYR A 148 8.03 -1.27 3.88
CA TYR A 148 8.58 0.08 3.70
C TYR A 148 7.54 1.00 3.08
N VAL A 149 7.71 2.31 3.18
CA VAL A 149 6.83 3.27 2.49
C VAL A 149 7.18 3.27 1.00
N SER A 150 6.32 2.65 0.17
CA SER A 150 6.60 2.42 -1.25
C SER A 150 6.03 3.46 -2.17
N GLU A 151 4.98 4.13 -1.74
CA GLU A 151 4.26 5.10 -2.56
C GLU A 151 3.67 6.16 -1.66
N ILE A 152 3.67 7.38 -2.15
CA ILE A 152 3.00 8.52 -1.57
C ILE A 152 2.15 9.14 -2.65
N VAL A 153 0.88 9.37 -2.33
CA VAL A 153 -0.10 9.95 -3.25
C VAL A 153 -0.37 11.38 -2.82
N GLU A 154 -0.18 12.30 -3.76
CA GLU A 154 -0.47 13.71 -3.60
C GLU A 154 -1.73 14.08 -4.38
N GLY A 155 -2.49 15.04 -3.87
CA GLY A 155 -3.66 15.54 -4.56
C GLY A 155 -4.61 16.32 -3.67
N GLU A 156 -5.88 16.32 -4.07
CA GLU A 156 -6.97 16.85 -3.27
C GLU A 156 -7.96 15.75 -2.96
N GLY A 157 -8.70 15.87 -1.87
CA GLY A 157 -9.81 14.97 -1.58
C GLY A 157 -10.82 15.56 -0.63
N GLU A 158 -11.92 14.84 -0.45
CA GLU A 158 -12.92 15.11 0.57
C GLU A 158 -13.18 13.80 1.31
N ALA A 159 -13.03 13.83 2.63
CA ALA A 159 -13.36 12.68 3.46
C ALA A 159 -14.83 12.73 3.88
N TYR A 160 -15.42 11.55 4.03
CA TYR A 160 -16.80 11.35 4.42
C TYR A 160 -16.86 10.26 5.47
N PHE A 161 -17.69 10.47 6.49
CA PHE A 161 -17.84 9.54 7.61
C PHE A 161 -19.25 9.05 7.72
N ARG A 162 -19.39 7.83 8.21
CA ARG A 162 -20.69 7.31 8.61
C ARG A 162 -21.08 7.93 9.95
N ALA A 163 -22.22 8.59 9.99
CA ALA A 163 -22.80 9.12 11.21
C ALA A 163 -24.23 8.60 11.37
N THR A 164 -24.63 8.34 12.60
CA THR A 164 -26.01 8.01 12.93
C THR A 164 -26.72 9.29 13.35
N ASP A 165 -27.85 9.62 12.70
CA ASP A 165 -28.67 10.75 13.10
C ASP A 165 -29.42 10.48 14.42
N VAL A 166 -30.08 11.53 14.95
CA VAL A 166 -30.86 11.43 16.20
C VAL A 166 -32.05 10.46 16.12
N GLU A 167 -32.44 10.04 14.92
CA GLU A 167 -33.52 9.08 14.64
C GLU A 167 -32.97 7.66 14.40
N GLY A 168 -31.66 7.44 14.58
CA GLY A 168 -31.02 6.15 14.40
C GLY A 168 -30.71 5.79 12.94
N ARG A 169 -30.85 6.73 12.00
CA ARG A 169 -30.56 6.48 10.58
C ARG A 169 -29.10 6.77 10.28
N GLU A 170 -28.47 5.86 9.55
CA GLU A 170 -27.10 6.04 9.08
C GLU A 170 -27.09 6.98 7.86
N ALA A 171 -26.24 8.00 7.92
CA ALA A 171 -26.01 8.94 6.83
C ALA A 171 -24.50 9.24 6.71
N TRP A 172 -24.05 9.48 5.48
CA TRP A 172 -22.69 9.97 5.26
C TRP A 172 -22.64 11.48 5.49
N GLN A 173 -21.74 11.89 6.39
CA GLN A 173 -21.45 13.29 6.65
C GLN A 173 -20.14 13.67 5.98
N ARG A 174 -20.17 14.81 5.29
CA ARG A 174 -18.97 15.42 4.73
C ARG A 174 -18.05 15.85 5.87
N GLY A 175 -16.82 15.37 5.82
CA GLY A 175 -15.72 15.80 6.66
C GLY A 175 -14.99 17.01 6.08
N SER A 176 -13.68 17.01 6.27
CA SER A 176 -12.70 18.00 5.84
C SER A 176 -12.28 17.78 4.40
N LYS A 177 -11.90 18.88 3.75
CA LYS A 177 -11.13 18.85 2.52
C LYS A 177 -9.69 18.44 2.84
N LEU A 178 -9.15 17.50 2.07
CA LEU A 178 -7.77 17.05 2.07
C LEU A 178 -7.03 17.73 0.92
N THR A 179 -5.80 18.19 1.14
CA THR A 179 -4.96 18.82 0.11
C THR A 179 -3.49 18.52 0.41
N GLY A 180 -2.68 18.33 -0.63
CA GLY A 180 -1.26 18.02 -0.49
C GLY A 180 -1.04 16.52 -0.46
N THR A 181 -0.29 16.02 0.52
CA THR A 181 -0.12 14.57 0.67
C THR A 181 -1.41 13.94 1.20
N LEU A 182 -2.01 13.04 0.44
CA LEU A 182 -3.25 12.36 0.82
C LEU A 182 -2.98 11.11 1.66
N GLY A 183 -1.96 10.35 1.29
CA GLY A 183 -1.66 9.09 1.95
C GLY A 183 -0.45 8.39 1.35
N PHE A 184 -0.20 7.18 1.82
CA PHE A 184 0.91 6.35 1.40
C PHE A 184 0.48 4.89 1.25
N ARG A 185 1.27 4.12 0.49
CA ARG A 185 1.20 2.66 0.49
C ARG A 185 2.43 2.07 1.14
N LEU A 186 2.21 0.96 1.84
CA LEU A 186 3.29 0.12 2.31
C LEU A 186 3.63 -0.91 1.25
N GLY A 187 4.90 -0.91 0.84
CA GLY A 187 5.52 -1.97 0.07
C GLY A 187 5.96 -3.10 0.97
N VAL A 188 6.04 -4.29 0.39
CA VAL A 188 6.68 -5.42 1.03
C VAL A 188 8.18 -5.42 0.74
N ASN A 189 8.99 -5.53 1.78
CA ASN A 189 10.40 -5.86 1.64
C ASN A 189 10.56 -7.36 1.30
N PRO A 190 11.00 -7.73 0.08
CA PRO A 190 11.14 -9.13 -0.31
C PRO A 190 12.31 -9.84 0.39
N PHE A 191 13.22 -9.07 1.01
CA PHE A 191 14.48 -9.58 1.57
C PHE A 191 14.40 -9.90 3.07
N VAL A 192 13.27 -9.60 3.71
CA VAL A 192 13.06 -9.79 5.15
C VAL A 192 11.81 -10.62 5.40
N GLY A 193 11.89 -11.48 6.42
CA GLY A 193 10.78 -12.33 6.87
C GLY A 193 10.95 -13.81 6.51
N ASP A 194 10.40 -14.65 7.38
CA ASP A 194 10.44 -16.11 7.26
C ASP A 194 9.13 -16.60 6.63
N GLY A 195 9.15 -16.93 5.33
CA GLY A 195 8.07 -17.65 4.67
C GLY A 195 7.55 -17.06 3.36
N CYS A 196 6.42 -17.59 2.91
CA CYS A 196 5.81 -17.34 1.60
C CYS A 196 5.02 -16.01 1.54
N GLY A 197 5.17 -15.14 2.53
CA GLY A 197 4.02 -14.37 3.00
C GLY A 197 3.74 -13.03 2.31
N SER A 198 4.73 -12.36 1.73
CA SER A 198 4.57 -10.92 1.47
C SER A 198 4.89 -10.54 0.03
N TRP A 199 6.01 -10.99 -0.52
CA TRP A 199 6.45 -10.63 -1.88
C TRP A 199 5.59 -11.25 -2.99
N GLN A 200 4.75 -12.23 -2.65
CA GLN A 200 3.77 -12.80 -3.57
C GLN A 200 2.60 -11.85 -3.86
N GLN A 201 2.25 -11.01 -2.88
CA GLN A 201 1.13 -10.07 -2.99
C GLN A 201 1.56 -8.78 -3.67
N GLN A 202 2.85 -8.42 -3.54
CA GLN A 202 3.40 -7.22 -4.12
C GLN A 202 4.82 -7.49 -4.62
N ILE A 203 4.94 -7.67 -5.93
CA ILE A 203 6.23 -7.81 -6.60
C ILE A 203 6.98 -6.48 -6.45
N PRO A 204 8.24 -6.48 -5.98
CA PRO A 204 9.02 -5.27 -5.84
C PRO A 204 9.23 -4.55 -7.18
N VAL A 205 9.31 -3.22 -7.14
CA VAL A 205 9.59 -2.39 -8.31
C VAL A 205 11.04 -1.90 -8.26
N THR A 206 11.71 -1.93 -9.39
CA THR A 206 13.10 -1.53 -9.57
C THR A 206 13.27 -0.85 -10.92
N ASN A 207 14.19 0.09 -11.03
CA ASN A 207 14.50 0.80 -12.29
C ASN A 207 15.67 0.18 -13.05
N ARG A 208 16.38 -0.78 -12.44
CA ARG A 208 17.51 -1.48 -13.06
C ARG A 208 17.16 -2.90 -13.52
N GLY A 209 15.90 -3.30 -13.43
CA GLY A 209 15.51 -4.68 -13.72
C GLY A 209 14.03 -4.94 -13.62
N ILE A 210 13.65 -6.21 -13.73
CA ILE A 210 12.26 -6.67 -13.56
C ILE A 210 12.26 -7.96 -12.76
N PHE A 211 11.34 -8.04 -11.81
CA PHE A 211 11.08 -9.24 -11.03
C PHE A 211 9.99 -10.11 -11.68
N PHE A 212 10.18 -11.43 -11.62
CA PHE A 212 9.20 -12.42 -12.07
C PHE A 212 8.89 -13.40 -10.95
N LEU A 213 7.59 -13.58 -10.67
CA LEU A 213 7.07 -14.50 -9.68
C LEU A 213 6.69 -15.82 -10.36
N GLY A 214 7.45 -16.88 -10.06
CA GLY A 214 7.08 -18.25 -10.42
C GLY A 214 6.31 -18.91 -9.28
N VAL A 215 5.19 -19.56 -9.61
CA VAL A 215 4.38 -20.33 -8.65
C VAL A 215 4.15 -21.71 -9.23
N SER A 216 4.49 -22.76 -8.48
CA SER A 216 4.27 -24.12 -8.93
C SER A 216 2.80 -24.53 -8.82
N SER A 217 2.45 -25.61 -9.50
CA SER A 217 1.34 -26.46 -9.10
C SER A 217 1.64 -27.16 -7.76
N THR A 218 0.60 -27.68 -7.09
CA THR A 218 0.77 -28.50 -5.88
C THR A 218 1.28 -29.88 -6.28
N LEU A 219 2.51 -30.22 -5.89
CA LEU A 219 3.20 -31.44 -6.30
C LEU A 219 3.65 -32.26 -5.09
N SER A 220 3.59 -33.58 -5.18
CA SER A 220 3.97 -34.48 -4.08
C SER A 220 5.47 -34.52 -3.75
N SER A 221 6.30 -33.75 -4.47
CA SER A 221 7.74 -33.60 -4.21
C SER A 221 8.10 -32.13 -4.20
N GLU A 222 8.80 -31.69 -3.15
CA GLU A 222 9.35 -30.33 -3.03
C GLU A 222 10.26 -29.99 -4.23
N GLU A 223 11.13 -30.91 -4.64
CA GLU A 223 12.05 -30.70 -5.76
C GLU A 223 11.28 -30.38 -7.04
N ARG A 224 10.25 -31.16 -7.35
CA ARG A 224 9.40 -30.92 -8.53
C ARG A 224 8.63 -29.61 -8.43
N ALA A 225 8.14 -29.26 -7.24
CA ALA A 225 7.50 -27.97 -7.01
C ALA A 225 8.48 -26.83 -7.32
N ARG A 226 9.73 -26.91 -6.85
CA ARG A 226 10.75 -25.90 -7.14
C ARG A 226 11.06 -25.78 -8.63
N GLU A 227 11.25 -26.92 -9.31
CA GLU A 227 11.48 -26.94 -10.75
C GLU A 227 10.33 -26.32 -11.55
N ASP A 228 9.08 -26.63 -11.19
CA ASP A 228 7.88 -26.08 -11.83
C ASP A 228 7.74 -24.57 -11.57
N ALA A 229 7.97 -24.09 -10.35
CA ALA A 229 7.98 -22.66 -10.04
C ALA A 229 9.05 -21.91 -10.88
N MET A 230 10.26 -22.45 -10.96
CA MET A 230 11.33 -21.88 -11.79
C MET A 230 10.97 -21.86 -13.28
N TYR A 231 10.35 -22.95 -13.76
CA TYR A 231 9.88 -23.03 -15.14
C TYR A 231 8.84 -21.93 -15.43
N GLN A 232 7.89 -21.70 -14.52
CA GLN A 232 6.89 -20.63 -14.64
C GLN A 232 7.51 -19.24 -14.67
N ALA A 233 8.47 -18.95 -13.77
CA ALA A 233 9.18 -17.68 -13.75
C ALA A 233 9.94 -17.44 -15.08
N ARG A 234 10.69 -18.45 -15.56
CA ARG A 234 11.41 -18.40 -16.85
C ARG A 234 10.47 -18.20 -18.04
N SER A 235 9.31 -18.85 -18.03
CA SER A 235 8.31 -18.71 -19.09
C SER A 235 7.76 -17.29 -19.17
N GLN A 236 7.45 -16.67 -18.02
CA GLN A 236 7.02 -15.28 -17.94
C GLN A 236 8.10 -14.32 -18.43
N ALA A 237 9.33 -14.50 -17.95
CA ALA A 237 10.50 -13.73 -18.38
C ALA A 237 10.72 -13.76 -19.90
N ARG A 238 10.68 -14.97 -20.50
CA ARG A 238 10.83 -15.14 -21.96
C ARG A 238 9.69 -14.49 -22.75
N ARG A 239 8.46 -14.52 -22.22
CA ARG A 239 7.33 -13.84 -22.85
C ARG A 239 7.55 -12.33 -22.84
N TRP A 240 7.90 -11.79 -21.68
CA TRP A 240 8.16 -10.36 -21.53
C TRP A 240 9.29 -9.86 -22.46
N LEU A 241 10.42 -10.57 -22.53
CA LEU A 241 11.51 -10.20 -23.44
C LEU A 241 11.07 -10.15 -24.91
N ARG A 242 10.29 -11.14 -25.34
CA ARG A 242 9.75 -11.21 -26.71
C ARG A 242 8.84 -10.02 -27.01
N ASP A 243 7.97 -9.67 -26.06
CA ASP A 243 7.02 -8.56 -26.20
C ASP A 243 7.76 -7.20 -26.27
N GLU A 244 8.90 -7.07 -25.59
CA GLU A 244 9.78 -5.90 -25.63
C GLU A 244 10.73 -5.87 -26.85
N GLY A 245 10.68 -6.89 -27.72
CA GLY A 245 11.60 -7.00 -28.85
C GLY A 245 13.07 -7.24 -28.45
N ARG A 246 13.32 -7.56 -27.17
CA ARG A 246 14.63 -8.01 -26.67
C ARG A 246 14.71 -9.50 -27.03
N GLY A 247 15.49 -9.84 -28.05
CA GLY A 247 15.56 -11.23 -28.55
C GLY A 247 15.84 -12.27 -27.45
N ASP A 248 15.63 -13.56 -27.74
CA ASP A 248 15.82 -14.69 -26.81
C ASP A 248 17.28 -14.90 -26.32
N GLY A 249 18.16 -13.91 -26.47
CA GLY A 249 19.53 -13.90 -25.97
C GLY A 249 19.57 -14.20 -24.48
N ALA A 250 20.67 -14.85 -24.06
CA ALA A 250 20.86 -15.51 -22.76
C ALA A 250 20.00 -14.89 -21.65
N LEU A 251 18.94 -15.63 -21.29
CA LEU A 251 18.15 -15.39 -20.10
C LEU A 251 19.04 -15.68 -18.88
N ASP A 252 20.05 -14.85 -18.65
CA ASP A 252 20.80 -14.82 -17.40
C ASP A 252 19.87 -14.19 -16.37
N LEU A 253 18.88 -14.97 -15.94
CA LEU A 253 18.21 -14.74 -14.67
C LEU A 253 19.34 -14.68 -13.64
N LEU A 254 19.59 -13.49 -13.11
CA LEU A 254 20.61 -13.31 -12.08
C LEU A 254 20.10 -13.98 -10.81
N GLY A 255 20.29 -15.29 -10.68
CA GLY A 255 20.04 -16.03 -9.45
C GLY A 255 18.59 -16.09 -8.99
N ASP A 256 18.32 -17.10 -8.17
CA ASP A 256 17.05 -17.24 -7.48
C ASP A 256 17.08 -16.32 -6.25
N PHE A 257 16.49 -15.13 -6.35
CA PHE A 257 16.58 -14.12 -5.28
C PHE A 257 15.91 -14.57 -3.98
N ARG A 258 14.76 -15.24 -4.10
CA ARG A 258 14.04 -15.81 -2.97
C ARG A 258 13.27 -17.04 -3.36
N TRP A 259 13.27 -18.00 -2.45
CA TRP A 259 12.45 -19.20 -2.50
C TRP A 259 11.51 -19.25 -1.31
N CYS A 260 10.33 -19.81 -1.54
CA CYS A 260 9.53 -20.35 -0.46
C CYS A 260 8.81 -21.63 -0.90
N VAL A 261 8.69 -22.59 0.00
CA VAL A 261 7.95 -23.83 -0.22
C VAL A 261 6.98 -24.02 0.93
N GLN A 262 5.70 -24.24 0.62
CA GLN A 262 4.67 -24.60 1.58
C GLN A 262 4.39 -26.09 1.50
N SER A 263 4.30 -26.74 2.65
CA SER A 263 3.84 -28.12 2.78
C SER A 263 2.35 -28.12 3.07
N ILE A 264 1.56 -28.73 2.20
CA ILE A 264 0.10 -28.76 2.22
C ILE A 264 -0.32 -30.22 2.47
N PRO A 265 -0.99 -30.54 3.59
CA PRO A 265 -1.55 -31.86 3.81
C PRO A 265 -2.57 -32.20 2.70
N ASN A 266 -2.43 -33.37 2.08
CA ASN A 266 -3.33 -33.81 1.03
C ASN A 266 -4.38 -34.80 1.52
N SER A 267 -5.42 -35.02 0.72
CA SER A 267 -6.56 -35.89 1.08
C SER A 267 -6.19 -37.36 1.27
N SER A 268 -5.02 -37.78 0.78
CA SER A 268 -4.50 -39.15 0.92
C SER A 268 -3.67 -39.35 2.19
N GLY A 269 -3.59 -38.33 3.06
CA GLY A 269 -2.74 -38.36 4.26
C GLY A 269 -1.25 -38.13 3.97
N GLY A 270 -0.90 -37.74 2.74
CA GLY A 270 0.44 -37.31 2.35
C GLY A 270 0.60 -35.79 2.46
N VAL A 271 1.73 -35.30 1.94
CA VAL A 271 2.05 -33.88 1.87
C VAL A 271 2.31 -33.53 0.41
N ASP A 272 1.60 -32.53 -0.09
CA ASP A 272 1.92 -31.86 -1.35
C ASP A 272 2.72 -30.59 -1.04
N HIS A 273 3.47 -30.12 -2.02
CA HIS A 273 4.35 -28.97 -1.93
C HIS A 273 3.94 -27.92 -2.94
N LEU A 274 3.89 -26.67 -2.48
CA LEU A 274 3.65 -25.50 -3.31
C LEU A 274 4.87 -24.57 -3.20
N ALA A 275 5.64 -24.47 -4.28
CA ALA A 275 6.83 -23.64 -4.33
C ALA A 275 6.54 -22.31 -5.01
N HIS A 276 7.22 -21.28 -4.53
CA HIS A 276 7.24 -19.95 -5.09
C HIS A 276 8.69 -19.51 -5.25
N VAL A 277 8.99 -18.83 -6.35
CA VAL A 277 10.30 -18.23 -6.59
C VAL A 277 10.14 -16.81 -7.10
N LEU A 278 10.92 -15.90 -6.52
CA LEU A 278 11.09 -14.56 -7.04
C LEU A 278 12.44 -14.51 -7.75
N THR A 279 12.41 -14.23 -9.05
CA THR A 279 13.60 -14.10 -9.91
C THR A 279 13.71 -12.68 -10.43
N TYR A 280 14.91 -12.25 -10.83
CA TYR A 280 15.11 -10.90 -11.36
C TYR A 280 16.02 -10.91 -12.58
N ILE A 281 15.66 -10.05 -13.53
CA ILE A 281 16.40 -9.79 -14.75
C ILE A 281 16.91 -8.36 -14.70
N PRO A 282 18.24 -8.14 -14.73
CA PRO A 282 18.77 -6.80 -14.87
C PRO A 282 18.44 -6.25 -16.27
N LEU A 283 18.03 -5.00 -16.33
CA LEU A 283 17.95 -4.22 -17.56
C LEU A 283 19.28 -3.51 -17.73
N SER A 284 20.20 -4.14 -18.48
CA SER A 284 21.38 -3.47 -19.04
C SER A 284 20.98 -2.55 -20.19
#